data_AF-A0A930XLM5-F1
#
_entry.id   AF-A0A930XLM5-F1
#
_cell.length_a   1.000
_cell.length_b   1.000
_cell.length_c   1.000
_cell.angle_alpha   90.00
_cell.angle_beta   90.00
_cell.angle_gamma   90.00
#
_symmetry.space_group_name_H-M   'P 1'
#
loop_
_entity.id
_entity.type
_entity.pdbx_description
1 polymer ?
#
loop_
_entity_poly.entity_id
_entity_poly.type
_entity_poly.pdbx_seq_one_letter_code
_entity_poly.pdbx_strand_id
1 'polypeptide(L)'
;LFFLRETDALVLFPGGFGTQDEVFECLTLIQTGKSTLVPIVLVEQPGGSYWKSWDRHIRDHLLGAGLISPEDLSLYQITYDNAEACRMVTSFYRVYHSSRYVGDRLVLRLKSELSDAHMDYLNETFSDILVKGKIEKSGPVVQELDPELASLHRIVLYFNQRDLGRLRQMIQVINELEQDSPAATHPEQR
;
A
#
# COMPACT_ATOMS: atom_id res chain seq x y z
N LEU A 1 10.25 15.61 -7.56
CA LEU A 1 10.30 15.97 -6.13
C LEU A 1 11.04 14.87 -5.38
N PHE A 2 11.94 15.19 -4.44
CA PHE A 2 12.90 14.23 -3.87
C PHE A 2 12.30 13.32 -2.78
N PHE A 3 11.31 13.80 -2.02
CA PHE A 3 10.93 13.15 -0.75
C PHE A 3 10.26 11.78 -0.91
N LEU A 4 9.30 11.61 -1.82
CA LEU A 4 8.57 10.33 -1.92
C LEU A 4 9.43 9.14 -2.31
N ARG A 5 10.57 9.38 -2.96
CA ARG A 5 11.51 8.31 -3.32
C ARG A 5 12.19 7.71 -2.09
N GLU A 6 12.40 8.52 -1.06
CA GLU A 6 13.12 8.18 0.17
C GLU A 6 12.16 8.18 1.37
N THR A 7 10.86 7.93 1.13
CA THR A 7 9.80 7.95 2.15
C THR A 7 9.08 6.61 2.16
N ASP A 8 9.05 5.97 3.32
CA ASP A 8 8.29 4.74 3.54
C ASP A 8 6.91 4.96 4.15
N ALA A 9 6.57 6.18 4.59
CA ALA A 9 5.24 6.51 5.08
C ALA A 9 5.00 8.02 5.03
N LEU A 10 3.77 8.42 4.70
CA LEU A 10 3.37 9.82 4.72
C LEU A 10 2.32 10.03 5.81
N VAL A 11 2.67 10.84 6.83
CA VAL A 11 1.75 11.19 7.93
C VAL A 11 1.51 12.69 7.89
N LEU A 12 0.27 13.11 7.63
CA LEU A 12 -0.06 14.52 7.43
C LEU A 12 -1.10 15.01 8.44
N PHE A 13 -0.93 16.24 8.88
CA PHE A 13 -1.85 16.96 9.77
C PHE A 13 -2.59 18.05 8.99
N PRO A 14 -3.70 18.60 9.49
CA PRO A 14 -4.42 19.68 8.81
C PRO A 14 -3.49 20.86 8.49
N GLY A 15 -3.55 21.36 7.25
CA GLY A 15 -2.64 22.38 6.78
C GLY A 15 -3.19 23.19 5.60
N GLY A 16 -2.34 24.04 5.03
CA GLY A 16 -2.69 24.89 3.88
C GLY A 16 -2.39 24.23 2.53
N PHE A 17 -2.16 25.05 1.51
CA PHE A 17 -1.88 24.57 0.15
C PHE A 17 -0.66 23.64 0.06
N GLY A 18 0.41 23.89 0.83
CA GLY A 18 1.58 23.01 0.80
C GLY A 18 1.26 21.58 1.24
N THR A 19 0.50 21.42 2.32
CA THR A 19 0.04 20.09 2.77
C THR A 19 -0.85 19.42 1.72
N GLN A 20 -1.75 20.18 1.09
CA GLN A 20 -2.62 19.61 0.06
C GLN A 20 -1.83 19.19 -1.19
N ASP A 21 -0.86 20.01 -1.61
CA ASP A 21 0.06 19.69 -2.71
C ASP A 21 0.79 18.37 -2.46
N GLU A 22 1.35 18.19 -1.27
CA GLU A 22 2.02 16.96 -0.86
C GLU A 22 1.09 15.73 -0.86
N VAL A 23 -0.15 15.87 -0.34
CA VAL A 23 -1.15 14.78 -0.37
C VAL A 23 -1.48 14.39 -1.80
N PHE A 24 -1.86 15.37 -2.63
CA PHE A 24 -2.31 15.10 -3.99
C PHE A 24 -1.18 14.59 -4.88
N GLU A 25 0.06 15.09 -4.71
CA GLU A 25 1.20 14.57 -5.44
C GLU A 25 1.45 13.10 -5.08
N CYS A 26 1.45 12.75 -3.79
CA CYS A 26 1.64 11.38 -3.35
C CYS A 26 0.56 10.44 -3.90
N LEU A 27 -0.70 10.82 -3.76
CA LEU A 27 -1.83 10.05 -4.31
C LEU A 27 -1.71 9.91 -5.83
N THR A 28 -1.37 10.97 -6.55
CA THR A 28 -1.22 10.94 -8.01
C THR A 28 -0.10 10.00 -8.44
N LEU A 29 1.06 10.07 -7.79
CA LEU A 29 2.21 9.22 -8.13
C LEU A 29 1.95 7.75 -7.84
N ILE A 30 1.27 7.45 -6.73
CA ILE A 30 0.85 6.09 -6.41
C ILE A 30 -0.20 5.62 -7.41
N GLN A 31 -1.28 6.37 -7.60
CA GLN A 31 -2.39 5.99 -8.48
C GLN A 31 -1.92 5.74 -9.93
N THR A 32 -0.97 6.55 -10.42
CA THR A 32 -0.44 6.42 -11.78
C THR A 32 0.73 5.42 -11.90
N GLY A 33 1.05 4.69 -10.82
CA GLY A 33 2.12 3.69 -10.79
C GLY A 33 3.53 4.27 -10.97
N LYS A 34 3.71 5.57 -10.68
CA LYS A 34 5.00 6.27 -10.74
C LYS A 34 5.79 6.17 -9.43
N SER A 35 5.14 5.78 -8.35
CA SER A 35 5.76 5.45 -7.07
C SER A 35 5.27 4.10 -6.56
N THR A 36 6.02 3.49 -5.65
CA THR A 36 5.58 2.31 -4.90
C THR A 36 4.49 2.67 -3.89
N LEU A 37 3.69 1.67 -3.49
CA LEU A 37 2.70 1.84 -2.44
C LEU A 37 3.37 2.08 -1.09
N VAL A 38 2.96 3.15 -0.42
CA VAL A 38 3.32 3.51 0.95
C VAL A 38 2.05 3.86 1.74
N PRO A 39 2.01 3.68 3.06
CA PRO A 39 0.88 4.11 3.87
C PRO A 39 0.81 5.64 3.93
N ILE A 40 -0.33 6.19 3.50
CA ILE A 40 -0.68 7.60 3.71
C ILE A 40 -1.69 7.67 4.86
N VAL A 41 -1.33 8.39 5.92
CA VAL A 41 -2.15 8.57 7.12
C VAL A 41 -2.44 10.05 7.34
N LEU A 42 -3.71 10.40 7.34
CA LEU A 42 -4.23 11.74 7.57
C LEU A 42 -4.67 11.83 9.03
N VAL A 43 -3.86 12.48 9.85
CA VAL A 43 -4.11 12.61 11.29
C VAL A 43 -4.91 13.87 11.54
N GLU A 44 -6.04 13.72 12.22
CA GLU A 44 -6.95 14.78 12.61
C GLU A 44 -6.86 15.02 14.12
N GLN A 45 -7.11 16.25 14.57
CA GLN A 45 -7.25 16.51 16.00
C GLN A 45 -8.60 16.00 16.51
N PRO A 46 -8.72 15.51 17.77
CA PRO A 46 -10.01 15.12 18.32
C PRO A 46 -11.10 16.21 18.17
N GLY A 47 -12.22 15.85 17.54
CA GLY A 47 -13.31 16.80 17.22
C GLY A 47 -13.10 17.63 15.95
N GLY A 48 -11.95 17.50 15.28
CA GLY A 48 -11.65 18.12 14.00
C GLY A 48 -12.44 17.52 12.83
N SER A 49 -12.55 18.27 11.75
CA SER A 49 -13.30 17.88 10.55
C SER A 49 -12.62 18.27 9.25
N TYR A 50 -11.35 18.66 9.29
CA TYR A 50 -10.58 19.04 8.10
C TYR A 50 -10.48 17.86 7.14
N TRP A 51 -9.92 16.72 7.58
CA TRP A 51 -9.74 15.56 6.71
C TRP A 51 -11.06 14.88 6.35
N LYS A 52 -12.05 14.91 7.24
CA LYS A 52 -13.40 14.42 6.93
C LYS A 52 -14.11 15.27 5.86
N SER A 53 -13.89 16.58 5.85
CA SER A 53 -14.43 17.45 4.81
C SER A 53 -13.68 17.29 3.50
N TRP A 54 -12.36 17.08 3.58
CA TRP A 54 -11.53 16.75 2.43
C TRP A 54 -11.95 15.41 1.80
N ASP A 55 -12.07 14.33 2.56
CA ASP A 55 -12.54 13.01 2.06
C ASP A 55 -13.93 13.11 1.44
N ARG A 56 -14.83 13.89 2.04
CA ARG A 56 -16.14 14.17 1.42
C ARG A 56 -16.01 14.83 0.06
N HIS A 57 -15.14 15.82 -0.09
CA HIS A 57 -14.87 16.44 -1.39
C HIS A 57 -14.32 15.43 -2.40
N ILE A 58 -13.39 14.56 -1.99
CA ILE A 58 -12.87 13.48 -2.84
C ILE A 58 -14.00 12.55 -3.29
N ARG A 59 -14.88 12.14 -2.37
CA ARG A 59 -16.01 11.25 -2.69
C ARG A 59 -17.03 11.91 -3.60
N ASP A 60 -17.44 13.13 -3.29
CA ASP A 60 -18.53 13.81 -3.98
C ASP A 60 -18.10 14.26 -5.38
N HIS A 61 -16.86 14.74 -5.53
CA HIS A 61 -16.41 15.35 -6.78
C HIS A 61 -15.46 14.48 -7.59
N LEU A 62 -14.49 13.81 -6.98
CA LEU A 62 -13.53 13.01 -7.74
C LEU A 62 -14.12 11.63 -8.03
N LEU A 63 -14.58 10.92 -7.00
CA LEU A 63 -15.23 9.62 -7.19
C LEU A 63 -16.59 9.78 -7.87
N GLY A 64 -17.41 10.74 -7.44
CA GLY A 64 -18.73 11.00 -8.02
C GLY A 64 -18.70 11.34 -9.52
N ALA A 65 -17.61 11.95 -10.00
CA ALA A 65 -17.40 12.23 -11.42
C ALA A 65 -16.60 11.13 -12.16
N GLY A 66 -16.22 10.04 -11.49
CA GLY A 66 -15.46 8.94 -12.08
C GLY A 66 -14.01 9.28 -12.41
N LEU A 67 -13.42 10.27 -11.74
CA LEU A 67 -12.02 10.67 -11.92
C LEU A 67 -11.04 9.77 -11.17
N ILE A 68 -11.54 9.02 -10.19
CA ILE A 68 -10.81 7.99 -9.44
C ILE A 68 -11.66 6.73 -9.35
N SER A 69 -11.03 5.58 -9.09
CA SER A 69 -11.75 4.34 -8.79
C SER A 69 -12.27 4.34 -7.34
N PRO A 70 -13.34 3.58 -7.02
CA PRO A 70 -13.75 3.37 -5.63
C PRO A 70 -12.61 2.86 -4.73
N GLU A 71 -11.73 2.03 -5.28
CA GLU A 71 -10.60 1.43 -4.58
C GLU A 71 -9.48 2.42 -4.28
N ASP A 72 -9.37 3.54 -5.03
CA ASP A 72 -8.38 4.59 -4.75
C ASP A 72 -8.59 5.25 -3.38
N LEU A 73 -9.80 5.15 -2.81
CA LEU A 73 -10.07 5.58 -1.43
C LEU A 73 -9.32 4.74 -0.38
N SER A 74 -8.81 3.56 -0.75
CA SER A 74 -7.98 2.74 0.13
C SER A 74 -6.51 3.18 0.15
N LEU A 75 -6.11 4.15 -0.68
CA LEU A 75 -4.74 4.66 -0.72
C LEU A 75 -4.37 5.49 0.52
N TYR A 76 -5.36 6.05 1.22
CA TYR A 76 -5.15 6.82 2.44
C TYR A 76 -6.07 6.37 3.58
N GLN A 77 -5.69 6.68 4.81
CA GLN A 77 -6.50 6.42 6.00
C GLN A 77 -6.59 7.69 6.85
N ILE A 78 -7.71 7.90 7.53
CA ILE A 78 -7.92 9.03 8.44
C ILE A 78 -8.02 8.51 9.87
N THR A 79 -7.31 9.13 10.82
CA THR A 79 -7.40 8.80 12.25
C THR A 79 -7.40 10.07 13.10
N TYR A 80 -7.95 9.96 14.31
CA TYR A 80 -7.95 10.99 15.35
C TYR A 80 -6.96 10.69 16.48
N ASP A 81 -6.19 9.60 16.37
CA ASP A 81 -5.29 9.09 17.40
C ASP A 81 -3.88 8.89 16.84
N ASN A 82 -2.89 9.47 17.53
CA ASN A 82 -1.49 9.34 17.12
C ASN A 82 -0.99 7.90 17.25
N ALA A 83 -1.45 7.15 18.26
CA ALA A 83 -1.03 5.76 18.42
C ALA A 83 -1.62 4.87 17.32
N GLU A 84 -2.83 5.14 16.86
CA GLU A 84 -3.44 4.52 15.71
C GLU A 84 -2.71 4.86 14.41
N ALA A 85 -2.30 6.12 14.22
CA ALA A 85 -1.48 6.51 13.07
C ALA A 85 -0.19 5.68 12.98
N CYS A 86 0.52 5.53 14.11
CA CYS A 86 1.70 4.66 14.20
C CYS A 86 1.37 3.20 13.87
N ARG A 87 0.24 2.68 14.39
CA ARG A 87 -0.21 1.31 14.09
C ARG A 87 -0.53 1.13 12.60
N MET A 88 -1.17 2.10 11.95
CA MET A 88 -1.49 2.03 10.51
C MET A 88 -0.21 1.94 9.67
N VAL A 89 0.82 2.71 10.02
CA VAL A 89 2.13 2.68 9.34
C VAL A 89 2.82 1.33 9.56
N THR A 90 2.93 0.87 10.81
CA THR A 90 3.65 -0.39 11.09
C THR A 90 2.90 -1.62 10.58
N SER A 91 1.56 -1.61 10.62
CA SER A 91 0.74 -2.71 10.13
C SER A 91 0.83 -2.87 8.60
N PHE A 92 1.04 -1.77 7.86
CA PHE A 92 1.26 -1.84 6.41
C PHE A 92 2.51 -2.65 6.05
N TYR A 93 3.52 -2.65 6.91
CA TYR A 93 4.76 -3.40 6.71
C TYR A 93 4.85 -4.68 7.55
N ARG A 94 3.72 -5.21 8.03
CA ARG A 94 3.71 -6.36 8.94
C ARG A 94 4.17 -7.65 8.26
N VAL A 95 3.53 -7.99 7.15
CA VAL A 95 3.88 -9.13 6.28
C VAL A 95 4.46 -8.60 4.98
N TYR A 96 3.84 -7.60 4.36
CA TYR A 96 4.39 -6.92 3.19
C TYR A 96 5.68 -6.18 3.54
N HIS A 97 6.70 -6.31 2.69
CA HIS A 97 7.97 -5.59 2.84
C HIS A 97 8.11 -4.54 1.74
N SER A 98 8.12 -4.98 0.48
CA SER A 98 8.26 -4.08 -0.67
C SER A 98 7.76 -4.76 -1.94
N SER A 99 7.68 -4.00 -3.04
CA SER A 99 7.35 -4.54 -4.35
C SER A 99 8.27 -3.97 -5.42
N ARG A 100 8.40 -4.72 -6.52
CA ARG A 100 9.08 -4.23 -7.73
C ARG A 100 8.61 -4.98 -8.97
N TYR A 101 8.85 -4.40 -10.13
CA TYR A 101 8.67 -5.11 -11.39
C TYR A 101 9.92 -5.90 -11.78
N VAL A 102 9.69 -7.11 -12.29
CA VAL A 102 10.70 -7.94 -12.97
C VAL A 102 10.12 -8.42 -14.29
N GLY A 103 10.53 -7.77 -15.38
CA GLY A 103 9.86 -7.94 -16.67
C GLY A 103 8.43 -7.41 -16.60
N ASP A 104 7.45 -8.23 -16.99
CA ASP A 104 6.02 -7.91 -16.95
C ASP A 104 5.33 -8.39 -15.65
N ARG A 105 6.09 -8.89 -14.67
CA ARG A 105 5.55 -9.37 -13.39
C ARG A 105 5.83 -8.39 -12.27
N LEU A 106 4.82 -8.13 -11.46
CA LEU A 106 4.98 -7.50 -10.16
C LEU A 106 5.41 -8.58 -9.15
N VAL A 107 6.49 -8.31 -8.44
CA VAL A 107 7.01 -9.16 -7.36
C VAL A 107 6.75 -8.44 -6.04
N LEU A 108 6.00 -9.07 -5.14
CA LEU A 108 5.82 -8.62 -3.77
C LEU A 108 6.75 -9.44 -2.88
N ARG A 109 7.50 -8.75 -2.02
CA ARG A 109 8.36 -9.36 -1.01
C ARG A 109 7.64 -9.34 0.33
N LEU A 110 7.69 -10.47 1.02
CA LEU A 110 6.98 -10.70 2.26
C LEU A 110 7.95 -11.16 3.35
N LYS A 111 7.71 -10.72 4.58
CA LYS A 111 8.50 -11.10 5.77
C LYS A 111 8.19 -12.52 6.24
N SER A 112 7.03 -13.05 5.90
CA SER A 112 6.58 -14.40 6.24
C SER A 112 5.95 -15.11 5.03
N GLU A 113 5.90 -16.44 5.10
CA GLU A 113 5.32 -17.25 4.04
C GLU A 113 3.78 -17.30 4.16
N LEU A 114 3.09 -17.14 3.05
CA LEU A 114 1.64 -17.35 2.99
C LEU A 114 1.32 -18.85 2.84
N SER A 115 0.34 -19.35 3.57
CA SER A 115 -0.16 -20.73 3.40
C SER A 115 -0.82 -20.92 2.03
N ASP A 116 -1.00 -22.17 1.59
CA ASP A 116 -1.68 -22.43 0.31
C ASP A 116 -3.15 -21.96 0.34
N ALA A 117 -3.82 -22.05 1.50
CA ALA A 117 -5.15 -21.48 1.70
C ALA A 117 -5.18 -19.95 1.56
N HIS A 118 -4.14 -19.25 2.03
CA HIS A 118 -3.99 -17.81 1.79
C HIS A 118 -3.83 -17.52 0.28
N MET A 119 -3.04 -18.33 -0.43
CA MET A 119 -2.86 -18.16 -1.87
C MET A 119 -4.15 -18.38 -2.66
N ASP A 120 -4.95 -19.39 -2.29
CA ASP A 120 -6.25 -19.64 -2.91
C ASP A 120 -7.20 -18.46 -2.69
N TYR A 121 -7.28 -17.96 -1.45
CA TYR A 121 -8.10 -16.79 -1.11
C TYR A 121 -7.69 -15.53 -1.89
N LEU A 122 -6.37 -15.26 -2.00
CA LEU A 122 -5.88 -14.12 -2.77
C LEU A 122 -6.24 -14.25 -4.25
N ASN A 123 -6.12 -15.45 -4.82
CA ASN A 123 -6.46 -15.70 -6.23
C ASN A 123 -7.96 -15.58 -6.50
N GLU A 124 -8.81 -15.98 -5.57
CA GLU A 124 -10.26 -15.80 -5.69
C GLU A 124 -10.63 -14.31 -5.61
N THR A 125 -10.07 -13.60 -4.61
CA THR A 125 -10.48 -12.24 -4.25
C THR A 125 -9.91 -11.15 -5.15
N PHE A 126 -8.70 -11.35 -5.69
CA PHE A 126 -7.94 -10.34 -6.43
C PHE A 126 -7.61 -10.78 -7.87
N SER A 127 -8.41 -11.69 -8.45
CA SER A 127 -8.24 -12.08 -9.86
C SER A 127 -8.55 -10.94 -10.84
N ASP A 128 -9.36 -9.96 -10.43
CA ASP A 128 -9.77 -8.78 -11.20
C ASP A 128 -8.59 -7.88 -11.60
N ILE A 129 -7.51 -7.87 -10.81
CA ILE A 129 -6.32 -7.05 -11.07
C ILE A 129 -5.25 -7.74 -11.91
N LEU A 130 -5.50 -8.98 -12.33
CA LEU A 130 -4.56 -9.79 -13.11
C LEU A 130 -4.79 -9.61 -14.62
N VAL A 131 -3.71 -9.43 -15.37
CA VAL A 131 -3.73 -9.44 -16.84
C VAL A 131 -3.80 -10.88 -17.36
N LYS A 132 -3.13 -11.81 -16.68
CA LYS A 132 -3.05 -13.23 -17.03
C LYS A 132 -2.54 -14.06 -15.85
N GLY A 133 -2.76 -15.37 -15.92
CA GLY A 133 -2.25 -16.31 -14.93
C GLY A 133 -2.92 -16.12 -13.57
N LYS A 134 -2.15 -16.38 -12.50
CA LYS A 134 -2.60 -16.34 -11.12
C LYS A 134 -1.50 -15.74 -10.24
N ILE A 135 -1.80 -15.42 -8.99
CA ILE A 135 -0.84 -15.03 -7.96
C ILE A 135 -0.11 -16.31 -7.50
N GLU A 136 1.22 -16.31 -7.59
CA GLU A 136 2.04 -17.51 -7.35
C GLU A 136 3.18 -17.23 -6.37
N LYS A 137 3.52 -18.20 -5.52
CA LYS A 137 4.77 -18.16 -4.74
C LYS A 137 5.97 -18.24 -5.68
N SER A 138 7.04 -17.53 -5.35
CA SER A 138 8.30 -17.57 -6.11
C SER A 138 9.50 -17.58 -5.17
N GLY A 139 10.60 -18.19 -5.63
CA GLY A 139 11.93 -17.99 -5.03
C GLY A 139 12.54 -16.62 -5.42
N PRO A 140 13.76 -16.32 -4.92
CA PRO A 140 14.51 -15.13 -5.30
C PRO A 140 14.69 -15.05 -6.81
N VAL A 141 14.53 -13.85 -7.38
CA VAL A 141 14.76 -13.62 -8.80
C VAL A 141 16.20 -13.17 -9.01
N VAL A 142 16.88 -13.62 -10.07
CA VAL A 142 18.33 -13.42 -10.32
C VAL A 142 18.77 -11.94 -10.23
N GLN A 143 17.88 -11.00 -10.51
CA GLN A 143 18.14 -9.56 -10.39
C GLN A 143 18.00 -9.01 -8.94
N GLU A 144 18.02 -9.86 -7.90
CA GLU A 144 17.96 -9.51 -6.45
C GLU A 144 19.25 -9.94 -5.72
N LEU A 145 20.42 -9.59 -6.24
CA LEU A 145 21.70 -9.84 -5.57
C LEU A 145 21.94 -8.86 -4.40
N ASP A 146 20.90 -8.56 -3.64
CA ASP A 146 21.00 -7.91 -2.34
C ASP A 146 20.87 -8.99 -1.25
N PRO A 147 21.96 -9.29 -0.52
CA PRO A 147 21.94 -10.27 0.56
C PRO A 147 20.86 -9.99 1.61
N GLU A 148 20.51 -8.72 1.85
CA GLU A 148 19.52 -8.33 2.86
C GLU A 148 18.09 -8.76 2.47
N LEU A 149 17.82 -8.93 1.18
CA LEU A 149 16.50 -9.35 0.67
C LEU A 149 16.40 -10.86 0.45
N ALA A 150 17.50 -11.61 0.62
CA ALA A 150 17.54 -13.03 0.26
C ALA A 150 16.54 -13.87 1.07
N SER A 151 16.37 -13.56 2.35
CA SER A 151 15.51 -14.29 3.30
C SER A 151 14.00 -14.06 3.10
N LEU A 152 13.60 -13.03 2.36
CA LEU A 152 12.18 -12.68 2.21
C LEU A 152 11.44 -13.70 1.33
N HIS A 153 10.16 -13.91 1.60
CA HIS A 153 9.30 -14.71 0.73
C HIS A 153 8.82 -13.84 -0.45
N ARG A 154 8.45 -14.45 -1.59
CA ARG A 154 7.90 -13.72 -2.72
C ARG A 154 6.58 -14.32 -3.20
N ILE A 155 5.67 -13.42 -3.57
CA ILE A 155 4.58 -13.74 -4.48
C ILE A 155 4.74 -12.90 -5.75
N VAL A 156 4.32 -13.47 -6.88
CA VAL A 156 4.39 -12.84 -8.20
C VAL A 156 3.04 -12.84 -8.86
N LEU A 157 2.74 -11.77 -9.59
CA LEU A 157 1.50 -11.62 -10.33
C LEU A 157 1.71 -10.76 -11.58
N TYR A 158 0.90 -11.00 -12.62
CA TYR A 158 0.83 -10.14 -13.80
C TYR A 158 -0.16 -9.01 -13.55
N PHE A 159 0.23 -8.05 -12.71
CA PHE A 159 -0.63 -6.92 -12.34
C PHE A 159 -0.92 -6.00 -13.53
N ASN A 160 -2.15 -5.51 -13.64
CA ASN A 160 -2.61 -4.66 -14.75
C ASN A 160 -2.07 -3.23 -14.74
N GLN A 161 -1.33 -2.84 -13.69
CA GLN A 161 -0.70 -1.53 -13.53
C GLN A 161 -1.69 -0.35 -13.51
N ARG A 162 -2.96 -0.63 -13.20
CA ARG A 162 -4.04 0.37 -13.17
C ARG A 162 -4.73 0.42 -11.82
N ASP A 163 -5.04 -0.75 -11.25
CA ASP A 163 -5.87 -0.82 -10.05
C ASP A 163 -5.02 -0.79 -8.78
N LEU A 164 -4.28 0.32 -8.58
CA LEU A 164 -3.36 0.47 -7.45
C LEU A 164 -4.09 0.55 -6.10
N GLY A 165 -5.29 1.14 -6.06
CA GLY A 165 -6.17 1.07 -4.90
C GLY A 165 -6.55 -0.37 -4.53
N ARG A 166 -6.83 -1.21 -5.52
CA ARG A 166 -7.17 -2.62 -5.31
C ARG A 166 -5.95 -3.44 -4.88
N LEU A 167 -4.78 -3.16 -5.45
CA LEU A 167 -3.50 -3.72 -4.97
C LEU A 167 -3.23 -3.31 -3.52
N ARG A 168 -3.56 -2.08 -3.12
CA ARG A 168 -3.44 -1.61 -1.73
C ARG A 168 -4.35 -2.37 -0.76
N GLN A 169 -5.56 -2.72 -1.19
CA GLN A 169 -6.46 -3.61 -0.44
C GLN A 169 -5.89 -5.04 -0.33
N MET A 170 -5.29 -5.57 -1.39
CA MET A 170 -4.60 -6.87 -1.34
C MET A 170 -3.46 -6.88 -0.33
N ILE A 171 -2.64 -5.83 -0.30
CA ILE A 171 -1.56 -5.68 0.69
C ILE A 171 -2.13 -5.62 2.12
N GLN A 172 -3.25 -4.92 2.32
CA GLN A 172 -3.92 -4.90 3.63
C GLN A 172 -4.32 -6.31 4.07
N VAL A 173 -4.99 -7.06 3.20
CA VAL A 173 -5.36 -8.46 3.46
C VAL A 173 -4.13 -9.30 3.80
N ILE A 174 -3.05 -9.20 3.02
CA ILE A 174 -1.79 -9.92 3.28
C ILE A 174 -1.26 -9.64 4.69
N ASN A 175 -1.34 -8.40 5.15
CA ASN A 175 -0.88 -8.00 6.49
C ASN A 175 -1.81 -8.45 7.63
N GLU A 176 -3.07 -8.77 7.33
CA GLU A 176 -4.07 -9.23 8.30
C GLU A 176 -4.13 -10.77 8.40
N LEU A 177 -3.68 -11.49 7.37
CA LEU A 177 -3.73 -12.96 7.28
C LEU A 177 -2.83 -13.70 8.28
N GLU A 178 -1.85 -13.03 8.88
CA GLU A 178 -1.19 -13.54 10.09
C GLU A 178 -1.74 -12.77 11.28
N GLN A 179 -2.45 -13.40 12.22
CA GLN A 179 -2.80 -12.74 13.50
C GLN A 179 -1.72 -12.92 14.58
N ASP A 180 -0.80 -13.88 14.42
CA ASP A 180 0.15 -14.29 15.48
C ASP A 180 1.59 -13.77 15.34
N SER A 181 1.92 -13.02 14.28
CA SER A 181 3.25 -12.43 14.14
C SER A 181 3.38 -11.13 14.96
N PRO A 182 4.45 -10.95 15.77
CA PRO A 182 4.69 -9.74 16.55
C PRO A 182 4.74 -8.50 15.63
N ALA A 183 4.42 -7.32 16.18
CA ALA A 183 4.46 -6.05 15.44
C ALA A 183 5.80 -5.90 14.72
N ALA A 184 5.76 -5.81 13.38
CA ALA A 184 6.97 -5.81 12.59
C ALA A 184 7.68 -4.46 12.69
N THR A 185 9.01 -4.52 12.77
CA THR A 185 9.91 -3.38 12.61
C THR A 185 9.90 -2.90 11.16
N HIS A 186 10.05 -1.59 10.98
CA HIS A 186 10.16 -0.96 9.67
C HIS A 186 11.32 -1.55 8.83
N PRO A 187 11.23 -1.65 7.49
CA PRO A 187 12.31 -2.19 6.63
C PRO A 187 13.69 -1.57 6.88
N GLU A 188 13.72 -0.28 7.23
CA GLU A 188 14.96 0.46 7.52
C GLU A 188 15.32 0.54 9.02
N GLN A 189 14.47 0.06 9.94
CA GLN A 189 14.78 0.04 11.37
C GLN A 189 15.70 -1.14 11.68
N ARG A 190 17.00 -0.84 11.76
CA ARG A 190 18.08 -1.70 12.27
C ARG A 190 18.01 -1.87 13.79
#